data_AF-A0A9D8S462-F1
#
_entry.id   AF-A0A9D8S462-F1
#
_cell.length_a   1.000
_cell.length_b   1.000
_cell.length_c   1.000
_cell.angle_alpha   90.00
_cell.angle_beta   90.00
_cell.angle_gamma   90.00
#
_symmetry.space_group_name_H-M   'P 1'
#
loop_
_entity.id
_entity.type
_entity.pdbx_description
1 polymer ?
#
loop_
_entity_poly.entity_id
_entity_poly.type
_entity_poly.pdbx_seq_one_letter_code
_entity_poly.pdbx_strand_id
1 'polypeptide(L)'
;MKSYKIFLLAALLFNAGNVKAEARFDSYQDFKNYLDKKYGFDYNFDVSVLAQRSSPNGEHNAVQAYLYPSFMWTTFNNEYGVGALNFAYTIIRYGNHDASDLGTNSGFVTPINDYPANQNEFSELYYTYQPSGKWNWLTLGVGQFPIYNFDGTDYDANQQVNFLNDSLAQNASASYTQAGIGAYAQITPNDRWSFGFGGQDATNVDAVSVRFNHL
;
A
#
# COMPACT_ATOMS: atom_id res chain seq x y z
N MET A 1 27.46 9.00 5.07
CA MET A 1 27.50 9.80 3.82
C MET A 1 26.57 9.31 2.69
N LYS A 2 25.92 8.14 2.74
CA LYS A 2 24.96 7.69 1.71
C LYS A 2 23.52 8.24 1.89
N SER A 3 23.11 8.54 3.13
CA SER A 3 21.71 8.90 3.48
C SER A 3 21.28 10.32 3.07
N TYR A 4 22.22 11.25 2.88
CA TYR A 4 21.91 12.63 2.48
C TYR A 4 21.35 12.77 1.06
N LYS A 5 21.62 11.80 0.16
CA LYS A 5 21.18 11.87 -1.24
C LYS A 5 19.68 11.63 -1.41
N ILE A 6 19.05 10.86 -0.52
CA ILE A 6 17.60 10.57 -0.58
C ILE A 6 16.80 11.80 -0.11
N PHE A 7 17.24 12.45 0.97
CA PHE A 7 16.61 13.67 1.46
C PHE A 7 16.72 14.85 0.49
N LEU A 8 17.85 14.97 -0.22
CA LEU A 8 17.96 15.95 -1.30
C LEU A 8 17.03 15.65 -2.47
N LEU A 9 16.78 14.39 -2.81
CA LEU A 9 15.88 14.03 -3.90
C LEU A 9 14.42 14.41 -3.58
N ALA A 10 13.98 14.17 -2.34
CA ALA A 10 12.66 14.61 -1.87
C ALA A 10 12.55 16.14 -1.81
N ALA A 11 13.56 16.83 -1.26
CA ALA A 11 13.54 18.30 -1.17
C ALA A 11 13.64 19.01 -2.55
N LEU A 12 14.30 18.39 -3.54
CA LEU A 12 14.38 18.88 -4.92
C LEU A 12 13.07 18.68 -5.69
N LEU A 13 12.29 17.64 -5.37
CA LEU A 13 10.95 17.44 -5.94
C LEU A 13 9.96 18.53 -5.47
N PHE A 14 10.10 19.04 -4.25
CA PHE A 14 9.22 20.08 -3.70
C PHE A 14 9.57 21.53 -4.09
N ASN A 15 10.81 21.82 -4.53
CA ASN A 15 11.25 23.21 -4.77
C ASN A 15 11.28 23.66 -6.25
N ALA A 16 10.99 22.79 -7.20
CA ALA A 16 11.05 23.15 -8.62
C ALA A 16 9.70 23.70 -9.14
N GLY A 17 9.39 24.97 -8.87
CA GLY A 17 8.65 25.87 -9.77
C GLY A 17 7.15 25.65 -9.99
N ASN A 18 6.33 26.49 -9.35
CA ASN A 18 4.86 26.48 -9.42
C ASN A 18 4.26 26.60 -10.85
N VAL A 19 4.93 27.26 -11.81
CA VAL A 19 4.41 27.37 -13.22
C VAL A 19 4.81 26.16 -14.09
N LYS A 20 5.90 25.46 -13.75
CA LYS A 20 6.30 24.20 -14.43
C LYS A 20 5.70 22.97 -13.75
N ALA A 21 5.20 23.11 -12.53
CA ALA A 21 4.53 22.04 -11.80
C ALA A 21 3.20 21.70 -12.46
N GLU A 22 2.38 22.70 -12.81
CA GLU A 22 1.09 22.49 -13.52
C GLU A 22 1.29 21.84 -14.89
N ALA A 23 2.14 22.38 -15.76
CA ALA A 23 2.40 21.77 -17.08
C ALA A 23 3.00 20.34 -17.00
N ARG A 24 3.77 20.04 -15.94
CA ARG A 24 4.28 18.67 -15.67
C ARG A 24 3.18 17.77 -15.10
N PHE A 25 2.27 18.31 -14.30
CA PHE A 25 1.13 17.61 -13.77
C PHE A 25 0.15 17.25 -14.89
N ASP A 26 -0.14 18.19 -15.79
CA ASP A 26 -0.97 17.95 -16.98
C ASP A 26 -0.33 16.90 -17.89
N SER A 27 0.98 17.03 -18.18
CA SER A 27 1.71 16.04 -18.98
C SER A 27 1.74 14.64 -18.32
N TYR A 28 1.85 14.59 -16.99
CA TYR A 28 1.81 13.36 -16.22
C TYR A 28 0.42 12.73 -16.23
N GLN A 29 -0.62 13.52 -16.01
CA GLN A 29 -2.01 13.08 -16.03
C GLN A 29 -2.42 12.63 -17.44
N ASP A 30 -2.00 13.34 -18.49
CA ASP A 30 -2.24 12.96 -19.88
C ASP A 30 -1.54 11.65 -20.23
N PHE A 31 -0.30 11.45 -19.78
CA PHE A 31 0.41 10.19 -19.95
C PHE A 31 -0.27 9.03 -19.22
N LYS A 32 -0.68 9.26 -17.95
CA LYS A 32 -1.41 8.27 -17.15
C LYS A 32 -2.74 7.91 -17.82
N ASN A 33 -3.52 8.90 -18.25
CA ASN A 33 -4.75 8.73 -19.00
C ASN A 33 -4.52 7.98 -20.33
N TYR A 34 -3.40 8.24 -21.01
CA TYR A 34 -3.05 7.54 -22.24
C TYR A 34 -2.74 6.06 -21.99
N LEU A 35 -1.96 5.75 -20.94
CA LEU A 35 -1.67 4.36 -20.57
C LEU A 35 -2.93 3.59 -20.19
N ASP A 36 -3.80 4.19 -19.38
CA ASP A 36 -5.06 3.59 -18.99
C ASP A 36 -5.98 3.37 -20.20
N LYS A 37 -6.24 4.42 -21.00
CA LYS A 37 -7.12 4.31 -22.18
C LYS A 37 -6.61 3.35 -23.25
N LYS A 38 -5.29 3.27 -23.45
CA LYS A 38 -4.71 2.49 -24.55
C LYS A 38 -4.35 1.06 -24.14
N TYR A 39 -3.91 0.87 -22.90
CA TYR A 39 -3.38 -0.41 -22.43
C TYR A 39 -4.09 -0.95 -21.18
N GLY A 40 -5.06 -0.22 -20.64
CA GLY A 40 -5.74 -0.56 -19.38
C GLY A 40 -4.81 -0.46 -18.17
N PHE A 41 -3.70 0.26 -18.28
CA PHE A 41 -2.66 0.32 -17.25
C PHE A 41 -2.76 1.62 -16.45
N ASP A 42 -3.23 1.50 -15.22
CA ASP A 42 -3.29 2.57 -14.23
C ASP A 42 -2.20 2.36 -13.17
N TYR A 43 -1.51 3.43 -12.78
CA TYR A 43 -0.44 3.35 -11.80
C TYR A 43 -0.46 4.53 -10.84
N ASN A 44 0.07 4.30 -9.65
CA ASN A 44 0.25 5.32 -8.63
C ASN A 44 1.59 5.17 -7.93
N PHE A 45 2.10 6.29 -7.41
CA PHE A 45 3.33 6.31 -6.62
C PHE A 45 3.19 7.35 -5.52
N ASP A 46 2.78 6.89 -4.34
CA ASP A 46 2.64 7.78 -3.19
C ASP A 46 3.96 7.91 -2.44
N VAL A 47 4.22 9.12 -1.95
CA VAL A 47 5.40 9.45 -1.16
C VAL A 47 4.96 10.28 0.03
N SER A 48 5.26 9.80 1.24
CA SER A 48 5.08 10.57 2.47
C SER A 48 6.40 10.64 3.25
N VAL A 49 6.56 11.74 3.98
CA VAL A 49 7.72 11.95 4.85
C VAL A 49 7.20 12.30 6.24
N LEU A 50 7.67 11.56 7.23
CA LEU A 50 7.28 11.72 8.62
C LEU A 50 8.52 11.99 9.47
N ALA A 51 8.49 13.08 10.24
CA ALA A 51 9.50 13.36 11.25
C ALA A 51 8.93 13.05 12.64
N GLN A 52 9.68 12.29 13.44
CA GLN A 52 9.29 11.87 14.78
C GLN A 52 10.39 12.25 15.78
N ARG A 53 9.95 12.65 16.97
CA ARG A 53 10.81 12.93 18.11
C ARG A 53 10.05 12.55 19.38
N SER A 54 10.73 11.96 20.33
CA SER A 54 10.17 11.71 21.66
C SER A 54 10.88 12.54 22.73
N SER A 55 10.13 12.96 23.75
CA SER A 55 10.56 13.81 24.85
C SER A 55 9.91 13.28 26.13
N PRO A 56 10.60 13.28 27.29
CA PRO A 56 11.92 13.88 27.55
C PRO A 56 13.12 13.00 27.19
N ASN A 57 12.93 11.70 26.98
CA ASN A 57 14.02 10.71 26.93
C ASN A 57 14.32 10.15 25.53
N GLY A 58 13.61 10.58 24.49
CA GLY A 58 13.74 10.01 23.16
C GLY A 58 14.91 10.56 22.36
N GLU A 59 16.13 10.56 22.91
CA GLU A 59 17.34 11.08 22.25
C GLU A 59 17.33 10.80 20.74
N HIS A 60 17.67 11.82 19.94
CA HIS A 60 17.61 11.86 18.47
C HIS A 60 16.26 12.21 17.83
N ASN A 61 16.26 12.34 16.50
CA ASN A 61 15.06 12.49 15.68
C ASN A 61 15.06 11.36 14.65
N ALA A 62 13.90 10.77 14.40
CA ALA A 62 13.70 9.83 13.30
C ALA A 62 13.00 10.56 12.15
N VAL A 63 13.45 10.32 10.92
CA VAL A 63 12.76 10.81 9.73
C VAL A 63 12.55 9.64 8.79
N GLN A 64 11.29 9.31 8.59
CA GLN A 64 10.80 8.24 7.74
C GLN A 64 10.43 8.80 6.36
N ALA A 65 10.76 8.06 5.32
CA ALA A 65 10.19 8.17 3.99
C ALA A 65 9.39 6.89 3.72
N TYR A 66 8.11 7.06 3.41
CA TYR A 66 7.20 6.01 2.97
C TYR A 66 7.05 6.15 1.46
N LEU A 67 7.33 5.09 0.70
CA LEU A 67 7.05 5.04 -0.74
C LEU A 67 6.11 3.88 -1.02
N TYR A 68 5.07 4.14 -1.81
CA TYR A 68 4.03 3.16 -2.16
C TYR A 68 3.77 3.13 -3.68
N PRO A 69 4.65 2.47 -4.47
CA PRO A 69 4.32 2.14 -5.85
C PRO A 69 3.18 1.12 -5.91
N SER A 70 2.20 1.40 -6.77
CA SER A 70 1.09 0.48 -7.07
C SER A 70 0.66 0.60 -8.53
N PHE A 71 0.06 -0.46 -9.06
CA PHE A 71 -0.59 -0.41 -10.36
C PHE A 71 -1.77 -1.40 -10.44
N MET A 72 -2.72 -1.06 -11.31
CA MET A 72 -3.77 -1.96 -11.77
C MET A 72 -3.67 -2.06 -13.29
N TRP A 73 -3.61 -3.28 -13.80
CA TRP A 73 -3.60 -3.54 -15.23
C TRP A 73 -4.82 -4.33 -15.65
N THR A 74 -5.76 -3.68 -16.32
CA THR A 74 -6.90 -4.30 -17.00
C THR A 74 -6.40 -5.06 -18.23
N THR A 75 -6.05 -6.32 -18.02
CA THR A 75 -5.54 -7.22 -19.07
C THR A 75 -6.56 -7.51 -20.17
N PHE A 76 -7.85 -7.55 -19.83
CA PHE A 76 -8.94 -7.57 -20.79
C PHE A 76 -10.22 -6.98 -20.20
N ASN A 77 -11.02 -6.38 -21.08
CA ASN A 77 -12.39 -5.94 -20.80
C ASN A 77 -13.21 -6.17 -22.07
N ASN A 78 -14.00 -7.24 -22.10
CA ASN A 78 -14.74 -7.67 -23.28
C ASN A 78 -16.01 -8.45 -22.90
N GLU A 79 -16.63 -9.10 -23.88
CA GLU A 79 -17.84 -9.90 -23.70
C GLU A 79 -17.71 -11.06 -22.72
N TYR A 80 -16.50 -11.51 -22.38
CA TYR A 80 -16.25 -12.57 -21.40
C TYR A 80 -16.08 -12.04 -19.97
N GLY A 81 -15.96 -10.71 -19.79
CA GLY A 81 -15.80 -10.08 -18.49
C GLY A 81 -14.62 -9.12 -18.43
N VAL A 82 -14.20 -8.83 -17.21
CA VAL A 82 -13.08 -7.94 -16.89
C VAL A 82 -12.05 -8.71 -16.10
N GLY A 83 -10.79 -8.69 -16.56
CA GLY A 83 -9.66 -9.31 -15.88
C GLY A 83 -8.58 -8.28 -15.56
N ALA A 84 -8.18 -8.18 -14.29
CA ALA A 84 -7.23 -7.17 -13.83
C ALA A 84 -6.11 -7.78 -12.97
N LEU A 85 -4.87 -7.35 -13.20
CA LEU A 85 -3.72 -7.63 -12.35
C LEU A 85 -3.49 -6.44 -11.43
N ASN A 86 -3.45 -6.68 -10.12
CA ASN A 86 -3.24 -5.67 -9.11
C ASN A 86 -1.86 -5.87 -8.47
N PHE A 87 -1.18 -4.78 -8.16
CA PHE A 87 0.14 -4.79 -7.54
C PHE A 87 0.29 -3.61 -6.58
N ALA A 88 0.92 -3.87 -5.44
CA ALA A 88 1.37 -2.85 -4.51
C ALA A 88 2.61 -3.30 -3.74
N TYR A 89 3.47 -2.33 -3.42
CA TYR A 89 4.70 -2.57 -2.68
C TYR A 89 4.99 -1.40 -1.74
N THR A 90 5.32 -1.69 -0.49
CA THR A 90 5.66 -0.70 0.52
C THR A 90 7.17 -0.63 0.71
N ILE A 91 7.71 0.59 0.75
CA ILE A 91 9.12 0.86 1.02
C ILE A 91 9.21 1.87 2.16
N ILE A 92 9.80 1.44 3.28
CA ILE A 92 10.05 2.30 4.43
C ILE A 92 11.54 2.54 4.58
N ARG A 93 11.93 3.81 4.63
CA ARG A 93 13.32 4.22 4.83
C ARG A 93 13.44 5.27 5.91
N TYR A 94 14.42 5.10 6.78
CA TYR A 94 14.78 6.04 7.82
C TYR A 94 16.13 6.72 7.53
N GLY A 95 16.32 7.87 8.16
CA GLY A 95 17.59 8.59 8.21
C GLY A 95 18.63 7.91 9.10
N ASN A 96 19.23 8.67 10.02
CA ASN A 96 20.26 8.14 10.92
C ASN A 96 19.67 7.32 12.08
N HIS A 97 18.42 7.58 12.45
CA HIS A 97 17.69 6.90 13.51
C HIS A 97 16.31 6.54 13.01
N ASP A 98 15.78 5.44 13.51
CA ASP A 98 14.43 4.99 13.23
C ASP A 98 13.50 5.16 14.44
N ALA A 99 12.23 4.81 14.27
CA ALA A 99 11.25 4.97 15.33
C ALA A 99 11.43 3.92 16.45
N SER A 100 12.12 2.81 16.17
CA SER A 100 12.48 1.81 17.18
C SER A 100 13.53 2.34 18.16
N ASP A 101 14.52 3.11 17.67
CA ASP A 101 15.50 3.82 18.50
C ASP A 101 14.78 4.79 19.47
N LEU A 102 13.85 5.58 18.93
CA LEU A 102 13.07 6.53 19.72
C LEU A 102 12.19 5.83 20.76
N GLY A 103 11.56 4.72 20.38
CA GLY A 103 10.73 3.89 21.24
C GLY A 103 11.50 3.37 22.45
N THR A 104 12.66 2.76 22.18
CA THR A 104 13.57 2.18 23.17
C THR A 104 14.09 3.23 24.15
N ASN A 105 14.58 4.36 23.63
CA ASN A 105 15.13 5.44 24.47
C ASN A 105 14.07 6.07 25.39
N SER A 106 12.81 6.05 24.95
CA SER A 106 11.69 6.66 25.68
C SER A 106 10.99 5.72 26.66
N GLY A 107 11.30 4.41 26.62
CA GLY A 107 10.65 3.40 27.46
C GLY A 107 9.22 3.08 27.04
N PHE A 108 8.86 3.27 25.76
CA PHE A 108 7.53 2.87 25.27
C PHE A 108 7.44 1.34 25.18
N VAL A 109 6.32 0.79 25.64
CA VAL A 109 6.03 -0.65 25.61
C VAL A 109 5.50 -1.09 24.24
N THR A 110 4.87 -0.17 23.50
CA THR A 110 4.37 -0.39 22.14
C THR A 110 5.15 0.46 21.13
N PRO A 111 5.33 -0.01 19.88
CA PRO A 111 5.98 0.78 18.83
C PRO A 111 5.24 2.10 18.61
N ILE A 112 5.96 3.22 18.52
CA ILE A 112 5.34 4.54 18.25
C ILE A 112 4.94 4.74 16.77
N ASN A 113 5.34 3.81 15.91
CA ASN A 113 5.14 3.80 14.46
C ASN A 113 4.91 2.34 14.01
N ASP A 114 3.91 2.10 13.18
CA ASP A 114 3.59 0.76 12.62
C ASP A 114 4.71 0.20 11.75
N TYR A 115 5.53 1.07 11.16
CA TYR A 115 6.77 0.71 10.48
C TYR A 115 7.97 1.27 11.24
N PRO A 116 8.38 0.65 12.36
CA PRO A 116 9.33 1.27 13.27
C PRO A 116 10.78 1.29 12.76
N ALA A 117 11.07 0.59 11.66
CA ALA A 117 12.40 0.43 11.09
C ALA A 117 12.35 0.38 9.55
N ASN A 118 13.53 0.30 8.91
CA ASN A 118 13.62 0.12 7.46
C ASN A 118 12.97 -1.21 7.04
N GLN A 119 12.04 -1.14 6.08
CA GLN A 119 11.31 -2.32 5.64
C GLN A 119 11.01 -2.26 4.13
N ASN A 120 10.82 -3.43 3.54
CA ASN A 120 10.11 -3.55 2.28
C ASN A 120 9.08 -4.65 2.39
N GLU A 121 7.90 -4.39 1.85
CA GLU A 121 6.81 -5.35 1.85
C GLU A 121 6.23 -5.44 0.45
N PHE A 122 6.05 -6.66 0.01
CA PHE A 122 5.32 -6.98 -1.19
C PHE A 122 3.84 -7.08 -0.81
N SER A 123 3.19 -5.94 -0.64
CA SER A 123 1.84 -5.85 -0.07
C SER A 123 0.80 -6.59 -0.92
N GLU A 124 0.86 -6.49 -2.25
CA GLU A 124 -0.14 -7.08 -3.15
C GLU A 124 0.46 -7.58 -4.48
N LEU A 125 0.05 -8.77 -4.90
CA LEU A 125 0.03 -9.19 -6.30
C LEU A 125 -1.05 -10.25 -6.48
N TYR A 126 -2.16 -9.85 -7.07
CA TYR A 126 -3.29 -10.75 -7.29
C TYR A 126 -4.03 -10.38 -8.57
N TYR A 127 -4.66 -11.39 -9.15
CA TYR A 127 -5.46 -11.27 -10.34
C TYR A 127 -6.94 -11.36 -9.98
N THR A 128 -7.76 -10.47 -10.53
CA THR A 128 -9.21 -10.54 -10.41
C THR A 128 -9.87 -10.83 -11.76
N TYR A 129 -10.99 -11.53 -11.70
CA TYR A 129 -11.85 -11.79 -12.84
C TYR A 129 -13.32 -11.60 -12.45
N GLN A 130 -14.01 -10.74 -13.17
CA GLN A 130 -15.44 -10.51 -13.04
C GLN A 130 -16.13 -10.91 -14.36
N PRO A 131 -16.96 -11.96 -14.39
CA PRO A 131 -17.68 -12.34 -15.59
C PRO A 131 -18.66 -11.26 -16.05
N SER A 132 -18.98 -11.24 -17.34
CA SER A 132 -19.95 -10.30 -17.90
C SER A 132 -21.41 -10.79 -17.79
N GLY A 133 -22.35 -9.97 -18.27
CA GLY A 133 -23.74 -10.37 -18.44
C GLY A 133 -24.44 -10.66 -17.11
N LYS A 134 -25.10 -11.82 -17.02
CA LYS A 134 -25.89 -12.21 -15.82
C LYS A 134 -25.06 -12.54 -14.59
N TRP A 135 -23.73 -12.60 -14.73
CA TRP A 135 -22.79 -12.98 -13.67
C TRP A 135 -21.90 -11.83 -13.23
N ASN A 136 -22.19 -10.59 -13.67
CA ASN A 136 -21.44 -9.40 -13.28
C ASN A 136 -21.55 -9.05 -11.78
N TRP A 137 -22.34 -9.78 -11.01
CA TRP A 137 -22.40 -9.69 -9.56
C TRP A 137 -21.28 -10.49 -8.86
N LEU A 138 -20.53 -11.33 -9.58
CA LEU A 138 -19.48 -12.18 -9.02
C LEU A 138 -18.09 -11.69 -9.44
N THR A 139 -17.20 -11.52 -8.49
CA THR A 139 -15.77 -11.28 -8.74
C THR A 139 -14.97 -12.39 -8.07
N LEU A 140 -14.01 -12.96 -8.78
CA LEU A 140 -13.06 -13.94 -8.26
C LEU A 140 -11.68 -13.30 -8.19
N GLY A 141 -10.92 -13.57 -7.14
CA GLY A 141 -9.54 -13.11 -7.00
C GLY A 141 -8.61 -14.22 -6.56
N VAL A 142 -7.37 -14.20 -7.05
CA VAL A 142 -6.32 -15.16 -6.67
C VAL A 142 -4.96 -14.49 -6.66
N GLY A 143 -4.16 -14.77 -5.63
CA GLY A 143 -2.82 -14.22 -5.47
C GLY A 143 -2.57 -13.78 -4.03
N GLN A 144 -1.57 -12.93 -3.84
CA GLN A 144 -1.29 -12.33 -2.54
C GLN A 144 -2.05 -11.02 -2.41
N PHE A 145 -2.94 -10.96 -1.44
CA PHE A 145 -3.73 -9.78 -1.10
C PHE A 145 -3.90 -9.73 0.42
N PRO A 146 -4.10 -8.54 0.98
CA PRO A 146 -4.38 -8.41 2.39
C PRO A 146 -5.88 -8.57 2.68
N ILE A 147 -6.20 -9.16 3.84
CA ILE A 147 -7.60 -9.41 4.24
C ILE A 147 -8.36 -8.10 4.51
N TYR A 148 -7.67 -7.03 4.91
CA TYR A 148 -8.33 -5.72 5.11
C TYR A 148 -8.91 -5.13 3.83
N ASN A 149 -8.60 -5.65 2.63
CA ASN A 149 -9.28 -5.21 1.40
C ASN A 149 -10.80 -5.45 1.43
N PHE A 150 -11.32 -6.25 2.37
CA PHE A 150 -12.74 -6.56 2.49
C PHE A 150 -13.47 -5.81 3.61
N ASP A 151 -12.76 -5.32 4.63
CA ASP A 151 -13.34 -4.69 5.83
C ASP A 151 -12.56 -3.46 6.34
N GLY A 152 -11.56 -3.02 5.58
CA GLY A 152 -10.79 -1.82 5.85
C GLY A 152 -11.59 -0.55 5.61
N THR A 153 -11.25 0.48 6.35
CA THR A 153 -11.73 1.85 6.18
C THR A 153 -10.65 2.70 5.49
N ASP A 154 -11.03 3.89 5.00
CA ASP A 154 -10.08 4.85 4.40
C ASP A 154 -8.91 5.26 5.33
N TYR A 155 -9.04 4.92 6.61
CA TYR A 155 -8.14 5.30 7.69
C TYR A 155 -7.25 4.15 8.17
N ASP A 156 -7.58 2.90 7.82
CA ASP A 156 -6.88 1.72 8.32
C ASP A 156 -5.56 1.49 7.58
N ALA A 157 -4.49 1.17 8.31
CA ALA A 157 -3.15 0.87 7.83
C ALA A 157 -2.50 1.93 6.90
N ASN A 158 -3.04 3.15 6.86
CA ASN A 158 -2.56 4.23 6.00
C ASN A 158 -1.96 5.39 6.81
N GLN A 159 -0.67 5.29 7.12
CA GLN A 159 0.09 6.35 7.79
C GLN A 159 0.23 7.64 6.97
N GLN A 160 -0.12 7.64 5.68
CA GLN A 160 -0.04 8.84 4.86
C GLN A 160 -1.22 9.79 5.12
N VAL A 161 -2.32 9.27 5.66
CA VAL A 161 -3.55 10.06 5.91
C VAL A 161 -4.07 9.97 7.36
N ASN A 162 -3.53 9.07 8.18
CA ASN A 162 -4.05 8.81 9.53
C ASN A 162 -2.97 8.66 10.63
N PHE A 163 -3.38 8.23 11.84
CA PHE A 163 -2.53 8.00 13.00
C PHE A 163 -1.36 7.05 12.71
N LEU A 164 -0.26 7.30 13.42
CA LEU A 164 1.01 6.60 13.23
C LEU A 164 1.09 5.25 13.94
N ASN A 165 0.18 5.01 14.87
CA ASN A 165 0.24 3.89 15.80
C ASN A 165 -0.99 2.98 15.67
N ASP A 166 -0.68 1.69 15.67
CA ASP A 166 -1.53 0.51 15.62
C ASP A 166 -2.84 0.66 16.40
N SER A 167 -2.77 1.16 17.62
CA SER A 167 -3.92 1.28 18.53
C SER A 167 -5.05 2.19 18.01
N LEU A 168 -4.74 3.10 17.07
CA LEU A 168 -5.68 4.07 16.51
C LEU A 168 -5.81 3.97 14.98
N ALA A 169 -5.01 3.12 14.34
CA ALA A 169 -4.84 3.06 12.89
C ALA A 169 -5.10 1.69 12.28
N GLN A 170 -5.37 0.65 13.08
CA GLN A 170 -5.66 -0.70 12.59
C GLN A 170 -6.99 -1.25 13.11
N ASN A 171 -7.64 -2.05 12.28
CA ASN A 171 -8.63 -3.04 12.69
C ASN A 171 -7.97 -4.43 12.78
N ALA A 172 -8.64 -5.42 13.36
CA ALA A 172 -8.02 -6.74 13.58
C ALA A 172 -7.57 -7.42 12.27
N SER A 173 -8.24 -7.19 11.14
CA SER A 173 -7.83 -7.69 9.82
C SER A 173 -6.62 -6.94 9.24
N ALA A 174 -6.40 -5.69 9.66
CA ALA A 174 -5.20 -4.89 9.38
C ALA A 174 -3.97 -5.32 10.19
N SER A 175 -4.11 -6.11 11.26
CA SER A 175 -2.97 -6.62 12.06
C SER A 175 -2.50 -8.03 11.67
N TYR A 176 -3.31 -8.80 10.92
CA TYR A 176 -2.95 -10.13 10.36
C TYR A 176 -2.61 -10.06 8.86
N THR A 177 -2.20 -8.88 8.44
CA THR A 177 -2.44 -8.25 7.14
C THR A 177 -1.81 -8.90 5.92
N GLN A 178 -0.81 -9.74 6.11
CA GLN A 178 0.13 -10.09 5.05
C GLN A 178 0.21 -11.60 4.82
N ALA A 179 -0.86 -12.32 5.13
CA ALA A 179 -0.89 -13.77 5.01
C ALA A 179 -0.98 -14.24 3.54
N GLY A 180 0.14 -14.28 2.82
CA GLY A 180 0.43 -15.23 1.73
C GLY A 180 -0.52 -15.26 0.53
N ILE A 181 -0.40 -16.31 -0.28
CA ILE A 181 -1.24 -16.51 -1.46
C ILE A 181 -2.58 -17.09 -1.03
N GLY A 182 -3.65 -16.57 -1.61
CA GLY A 182 -5.00 -17.03 -1.37
C GLY A 182 -5.90 -16.92 -2.59
N ALA A 183 -7.17 -17.21 -2.36
CA ALA A 183 -8.24 -16.97 -3.31
C ALA A 183 -9.48 -16.48 -2.57
N TYR A 184 -10.26 -15.64 -3.25
CA TYR A 184 -11.52 -15.15 -2.74
C TYR A 184 -12.55 -15.03 -3.84
N ALA A 185 -13.80 -14.91 -3.41
CA ALA A 185 -14.92 -14.55 -4.24
C ALA A 185 -15.73 -13.46 -3.52
N GLN A 186 -16.14 -12.46 -4.29
CA GLN A 186 -16.98 -11.37 -3.85
C GLN A 186 -18.28 -11.40 -4.63
N ILE A 187 -19.40 -11.39 -3.90
CA ILE A 187 -20.76 -11.44 -4.42
C ILE A 187 -21.42 -10.10 -4.09
N THR A 188 -21.63 -9.29 -5.12
CA THR A 188 -22.29 -7.98 -5.04
C THR A 188 -23.60 -8.05 -5.81
N PRO A 189 -24.69 -8.58 -5.23
CA PRO A 189 -25.95 -8.78 -5.95
C PRO A 189 -26.66 -7.46 -6.31
N ASN A 190 -26.30 -6.36 -5.64
CA ASN A 190 -26.80 -5.00 -5.87
C ASN A 190 -25.89 -3.98 -5.17
N ASP A 191 -26.14 -2.69 -5.40
CA ASP A 191 -25.31 -1.58 -4.89
C ASP A 191 -25.34 -1.40 -3.36
N ARG A 192 -26.09 -2.22 -2.60
CA ARG A 192 -26.20 -2.12 -1.14
C ARG A 192 -25.52 -3.26 -0.39
N TRP A 193 -25.36 -4.41 -1.02
CA TRP A 193 -24.86 -5.61 -0.37
C TRP A 193 -23.66 -6.14 -1.12
N SER A 194 -22.61 -6.47 -0.36
CA SER A 194 -21.42 -7.15 -0.85
C SER A 194 -21.07 -8.23 0.18
N PHE A 195 -20.81 -9.45 -0.30
CA PHE A 195 -20.40 -10.58 0.52
C PHE A 195 -19.06 -11.09 0.00
N GLY A 196 -18.03 -11.09 0.85
CA GLY A 196 -16.73 -11.68 0.54
C GLY A 196 -16.56 -13.02 1.25
N PHE A 197 -16.02 -14.01 0.55
CA PHE A 197 -15.54 -15.25 1.15
C PHE A 197 -14.23 -15.67 0.51
N GLY A 198 -13.31 -16.19 1.30
CA GLY A 198 -12.00 -16.57 0.80
C GLY A 198 -11.10 -17.11 1.90
N GLY A 199 -9.88 -17.40 1.51
CA GLY A 199 -8.82 -17.82 2.41
C GLY A 199 -7.46 -17.60 1.77
N GLN A 200 -6.46 -17.40 2.61
CA GLN A 200 -5.08 -17.17 2.20
C GLN A 200 -4.11 -17.83 3.17
N ASP A 201 -2.92 -18.15 2.67
CA ASP A 201 -1.87 -18.80 3.46
C ASP A 201 -1.36 -17.92 4.60
N ALA A 202 -1.44 -18.39 5.85
CA ALA A 202 -1.04 -17.62 7.02
C ALA A 202 0.48 -17.55 7.29
N THR A 203 1.33 -18.04 6.37
CA THR A 203 2.77 -18.20 6.67
C THR A 203 3.68 -17.06 6.18
N ASN A 204 3.17 -16.12 5.39
CA ASN A 204 3.97 -15.04 4.80
C ASN A 204 3.80 -13.67 5.48
N VAL A 205 3.66 -13.64 6.80
CA VAL A 205 3.27 -12.45 7.60
C VAL A 205 4.13 -11.20 7.36
N ASP A 206 5.39 -11.34 6.95
CA ASP A 206 6.28 -10.19 6.68
C ASP A 206 6.23 -9.70 5.21
N ALA A 207 5.44 -10.36 4.35
CA ALA A 207 5.29 -10.12 2.92
C ALA A 207 6.59 -9.85 2.14
N VAL A 208 7.72 -10.44 2.50
CA VAL A 208 9.03 -10.13 1.88
C VAL A 208 9.04 -10.42 0.36
N SER A 209 8.23 -11.40 -0.07
CA SER A 209 8.04 -11.77 -1.47
C SER A 209 6.74 -12.57 -1.62
N VAL A 210 6.30 -12.83 -2.85
CA VAL A 210 5.26 -13.86 -3.11
C VAL A 210 5.86 -15.25 -2.86
N ARG A 211 5.19 -16.10 -2.08
CA ARG A 211 5.67 -17.45 -1.71
C ARG A 211 4.60 -18.51 -1.99
N PHE A 212 4.97 -19.58 -2.68
CA PHE A 212 4.08 -20.71 -3.03
C PHE A 212 4.35 -21.96 -2.17
N ASN A 213 5.25 -21.87 -1.19
CA ASN A 213 5.89 -23.05 -0.59
C ASN A 213 4.98 -23.89 0.33
N HIS A 214 3.74 -23.44 0.58
CA HIS A 214 2.79 -24.07 1.51
C HIS A 214 1.36 -24.21 0.93
N LEU A 215 1.21 -24.12 -0.41
CA LEU A 215 -0.06 -24.38 -1.10
C LEU A 215 -0.35 -25.88 -1.30
#